data_AF-W1Y3K8-F1
#
_entry.id   AF-W1Y3K8-F1
#
_cell.length_a   1.000
_cell.length_b   1.000
_cell.length_c   1.000
_cell.angle_alpha   90.00
_cell.angle_beta   90.00
_cell.angle_gamma   90.00
#
_symmetry.space_group_name_H-M   'P 1'
#
loop_
_entity.id
_entity.type
_entity.pdbx_description
1 polymer ?
#
loop_
_entity_poly.entity_id
_entity_poly.type
_entity_poly.pdbx_seq_one_letter_code
_entity_poly.pdbx_strand_id
1 'polypeptide(L)'
;AGATIINTGIGWHEARIPTIATPVPRGAFTWVTRKLKGHVSLPLVTTNRINDPQVADDILSRGDADMVSMARPFLADAELLSKAQSGRADEINTCIGCNQACLDQIFVGKVTSCLV
;
A
#
# COMPACT_ATOMS: atom_id res chain seq x y z
N ALA A 1 -9.85 24.47 5.26
CA ALA A 1 -9.10 23.36 5.87
C ALA A 1 -7.65 23.25 5.40
N GLY A 2 -7.27 23.69 4.19
CA GLY A 2 -5.85 23.92 3.84
C GLY A 2 -4.99 22.66 3.66
N ALA A 3 -5.60 21.51 3.38
CA ALA A 3 -4.87 20.27 3.11
C ALA A 3 -3.98 20.40 1.86
N THR A 4 -2.85 19.71 1.85
CA THR A 4 -1.92 19.66 0.70
C THR A 4 -2.13 18.40 -0.15
N ILE A 5 -2.47 17.28 0.49
CA ILE A 5 -2.61 15.95 -0.12
C ILE A 5 -3.80 15.25 0.55
N ILE A 6 -4.52 14.40 -0.19
CA ILE A 6 -5.54 13.51 0.37
C ILE A 6 -5.08 12.06 0.20
N ASN A 7 -4.99 11.34 1.32
CA ASN A 7 -4.68 9.91 1.31
C ASN A 7 -5.95 9.08 1.50
N THR A 8 -6.05 7.97 0.77
CA THR A 8 -7.21 7.07 0.81
C THR A 8 -7.16 6.21 2.07
N GLY A 9 -8.28 6.11 2.78
CA GLY A 9 -8.50 5.13 3.85
C GLY A 9 -9.56 4.11 3.42
N ILE A 10 -9.30 2.81 3.62
CA ILE A 10 -10.21 1.74 3.21
C ILE A 10 -10.64 0.91 4.43
N GLY A 11 -11.96 0.88 4.65
CA GLY A 11 -12.57 0.09 5.71
C GLY A 11 -12.36 0.68 7.10
N TRP A 12 -12.83 -0.07 8.09
CA TRP A 12 -12.75 0.21 9.52
C TRP A 12 -12.24 -1.05 10.22
N HIS A 13 -11.64 -0.94 11.40
CA HIS A 13 -11.16 -2.12 12.15
C HIS A 13 -12.26 -3.16 12.42
N GLU A 14 -13.51 -2.70 12.57
CA GLU A 14 -14.66 -3.56 12.83
C GLU A 14 -15.25 -4.17 11.55
N ALA A 15 -14.83 -3.74 10.36
CA ALA A 15 -15.38 -4.24 9.10
C ALA A 15 -15.15 -5.76 8.96
N ARG A 16 -16.16 -6.47 8.48
CA ARG A 16 -16.10 -7.92 8.26
C ARG A 16 -15.58 -8.32 6.88
N ILE A 17 -15.14 -7.35 6.09
CA ILE A 17 -14.57 -7.55 4.74
C ILE A 17 -13.05 -7.30 4.83
N PRO A 18 -12.20 -8.24 4.38
CA PRO A 18 -10.75 -8.06 4.41
C PRO A 18 -10.28 -6.90 3.52
N THR A 19 -9.41 -6.04 4.04
CA THR A 19 -8.87 -4.89 3.30
C THR A 19 -7.36 -4.94 3.07
N ILE A 20 -6.61 -5.72 3.87
CA ILE A 20 -5.13 -5.71 3.82
C ILE A 20 -4.45 -7.09 3.87
N ALA A 21 -5.14 -8.14 4.32
CA ALA A 21 -4.57 -9.49 4.50
C ALA A 21 -4.25 -10.18 3.15
N THR A 22 -3.48 -11.29 3.16
CA THR A 22 -3.05 -12.06 1.98
C THR A 22 -4.16 -12.41 0.96
N PRO A 23 -5.41 -12.73 1.36
CA PRO A 23 -6.49 -13.00 0.39
C PRO A 23 -6.92 -11.80 -0.46
N VAL A 24 -6.57 -10.58 -0.06
CA VAL A 24 -6.94 -9.36 -0.80
C VAL A 24 -6.07 -9.24 -2.07
N PRO A 25 -6.62 -8.99 -3.26
CA PRO A 25 -5.81 -8.82 -4.47
C PRO A 25 -4.83 -7.64 -4.37
N ARG A 26 -3.74 -7.69 -5.16
CA ARG A 26 -2.83 -6.54 -5.27
C ARG A 26 -3.57 -5.32 -5.85
N GLY A 27 -3.40 -4.15 -5.24
CA GLY A 27 -4.04 -2.90 -5.69
C GLY A 27 -5.59 -2.93 -5.70
N ALA A 28 -6.23 -3.77 -4.88
CA ALA A 28 -7.66 -4.06 -4.95
C ALA A 28 -8.62 -2.84 -4.85
N PHE A 29 -8.15 -1.72 -4.31
CA PHE A 29 -8.97 -0.54 -4.01
C PHE A 29 -8.57 0.72 -4.78
N THR A 30 -7.67 0.59 -5.76
CA THR A 30 -7.19 1.72 -6.59
C THR A 30 -8.32 2.46 -7.28
N TRP A 31 -9.34 1.73 -7.72
CA TRP A 31 -10.56 2.28 -8.32
C TRP A 31 -11.32 3.24 -7.38
N VAL A 32 -11.20 3.08 -6.05
CA VAL A 32 -11.85 3.97 -5.08
C VAL A 32 -11.23 5.34 -5.12
N THR A 33 -9.89 5.42 -5.09
CA THR A 33 -9.15 6.69 -5.23
C THR A 33 -9.43 7.32 -6.59
N ARG A 34 -9.44 6.51 -7.66
CA ARG A 34 -9.71 6.97 -9.02
C ARG A 34 -11.08 7.65 -9.17
N LYS A 35 -12.10 7.21 -8.42
CA LYS A 35 -13.43 7.84 -8.41
C LYS A 35 -13.39 9.29 -7.91
N LEU A 36 -12.40 9.67 -7.11
CA LEU A 36 -12.28 11.03 -6.58
C LEU A 36 -11.46 11.95 -7.52
N LYS A 37 -10.72 11.37 -8.47
CA LYS A 37 -9.91 12.14 -9.43
C LYS A 37 -10.78 13.06 -10.28
N GLY A 38 -10.40 14.34 -10.32
CA GLY A 38 -11.14 15.40 -11.02
C GLY A 38 -12.18 16.13 -10.15
N HIS A 39 -12.55 15.58 -8.99
CA HIS A 39 -13.43 16.27 -8.04
C HIS A 39 -12.68 17.23 -7.11
N VAL A 40 -11.37 17.06 -6.97
CA VAL A 40 -10.47 17.94 -6.21
C VAL A 40 -9.18 18.15 -7.01
N SER A 41 -8.54 19.29 -6.77
CA SER A 41 -7.25 19.63 -7.40
C SER A 41 -6.04 19.16 -6.60
N LEU A 42 -6.25 18.67 -5.37
CA LEU A 42 -5.18 18.17 -4.52
C LEU A 42 -4.70 16.80 -5.03
N PRO A 43 -3.39 16.49 -4.94
CA PRO A 43 -2.89 15.16 -5.22
C PRO A 43 -3.57 14.09 -4.36
N LEU A 44 -3.90 12.96 -4.99
CA LEU A 44 -4.53 11.81 -4.37
C LEU A 44 -3.54 10.65 -4.21
N VAL A 45 -3.49 10.08 -3.01
CA VAL A 45 -2.71 8.88 -2.71
C VAL A 45 -3.64 7.68 -2.63
N THR A 46 -3.36 6.63 -3.41
CA THR A 46 -4.04 5.33 -3.26
C THR A 46 -3.22 4.36 -2.43
N THR A 47 -3.85 3.35 -1.83
CA THR A 47 -3.24 2.48 -0.84
C THR A 47 -3.79 1.06 -0.91
N ASN A 48 -3.36 0.22 0.04
CA ASN A 48 -3.73 -1.17 0.27
C ASN A 48 -3.22 -2.15 -0.79
N ARG A 49 -2.42 -3.12 -0.31
CA ARG A 49 -1.92 -4.26 -1.10
C ARG A 49 -1.17 -3.86 -2.38
N ILE A 50 -0.52 -2.70 -2.36
CA ILE A 50 0.49 -2.32 -3.34
C ILE A 50 1.84 -2.71 -2.72
N ASN A 51 2.50 -3.71 -3.27
CA ASN A 51 3.70 -4.33 -2.70
C ASN A 51 4.73 -4.74 -3.77
N ASP A 52 4.56 -4.22 -4.98
CA ASP A 52 5.32 -4.58 -6.17
C ASP A 52 5.52 -3.29 -6.98
N PRO A 53 6.76 -2.97 -7.41
CA PRO A 53 7.04 -1.75 -8.16
C PRO A 53 6.26 -1.65 -9.48
N GLN A 54 6.09 -2.76 -10.21
CA GLN A 54 5.35 -2.75 -11.47
C GLN A 54 3.87 -2.47 -11.22
N VAL A 55 3.28 -3.05 -10.18
CA VAL A 55 1.89 -2.76 -9.81
C VAL A 55 1.72 -1.28 -9.43
N ALA A 56 2.67 -0.70 -8.69
CA ALA A 56 2.66 0.71 -8.37
C ALA A 56 2.76 1.60 -9.63
N ASP A 57 3.67 1.29 -10.54
CA ASP A 57 3.87 2.02 -11.79
C ASP A 57 2.64 1.93 -12.70
N ASP A 58 2.05 0.73 -12.83
CA ASP A 58 0.82 0.51 -13.60
C ASP A 58 -0.37 1.34 -13.05
N ILE A 59 -0.46 1.50 -11.73
CA ILE A 59 -1.49 2.34 -11.08
C ILE A 59 -1.30 3.81 -11.44
N LEU A 60 -0.05 4.30 -11.37
CA LEU A 60 0.27 5.69 -11.65
C LEU A 60 0.10 6.01 -13.15
N SER A 61 0.57 5.13 -14.03
CA SER A 61 0.50 5.31 -15.48
C SER A 61 -0.94 5.26 -16.02
N ARG A 62 -1.82 4.44 -15.43
CA ARG A 62 -3.28 4.48 -15.69
C ARG A 62 -3.98 5.72 -15.13
N GLY A 63 -3.29 6.47 -14.26
CA GLY A 63 -3.82 7.66 -13.61
C GLY A 63 -4.83 7.35 -12.51
N ASP A 64 -4.77 6.17 -11.88
CA ASP A 64 -5.66 5.78 -10.77
C ASP A 64 -5.49 6.69 -9.54
N ALA A 65 -4.26 7.19 -9.35
CA ALA A 65 -3.88 8.14 -8.31
C ALA A 65 -2.67 8.97 -8.78
N ASP A 66 -2.26 9.95 -7.97
CA ASP A 66 -1.06 10.76 -8.24
C ASP A 66 0.14 10.25 -7.42
N MET A 67 -0.12 9.46 -6.39
CA MET A 67 0.87 8.78 -5.55
C MET A 67 0.34 7.42 -5.08
N VAL A 68 1.25 6.51 -4.72
CA VAL A 68 0.93 5.25 -4.05
C VAL A 68 1.46 5.25 -2.62
N SER A 69 0.70 4.65 -1.71
CA SER A 69 1.10 4.39 -0.33
C SER A 69 1.44 2.93 -0.16
N MET A 70 2.65 2.69 0.35
CA MET A 70 3.14 1.37 0.74
C MET A 70 3.59 1.47 2.20
N ALA A 71 3.04 0.63 3.07
CA ALA A 71 3.45 0.56 4.48
C ALA A 71 4.26 -0.72 4.74
N ARG A 72 3.58 -1.85 4.86
CA ARG A 72 4.21 -3.17 5.12
C ARG A 72 5.30 -3.58 4.12
N PRO A 73 5.28 -3.21 2.81
CA PRO A 73 6.41 -3.46 1.93
C PRO A 73 7.74 -2.88 2.43
N PHE A 74 7.73 -1.74 3.13
CA PHE A 74 8.96 -1.16 3.71
C PHE A 74 9.40 -1.84 5.01
N LEU A 75 8.52 -2.59 5.69
CA LEU A 75 8.96 -3.48 6.77
C LEU A 75 9.66 -4.72 6.22
N ALA A 76 9.21 -5.21 5.07
CA ALA A 76 9.79 -6.39 4.43
C ALA A 76 11.10 -6.07 3.69
N ASP A 77 11.17 -4.90 3.05
CA ASP A 77 12.36 -4.47 2.33
C ASP A 77 12.53 -2.95 2.41
N ALA A 78 13.52 -2.50 3.18
CA ALA A 78 13.87 -1.08 3.25
C ALA A 78 14.50 -0.55 1.95
N GLU A 79 15.04 -1.44 1.12
CA GLU A 79 15.68 -1.11 -0.17
C GLU A 79 14.70 -1.24 -1.35
N LEU A 80 13.39 -1.41 -1.10
CA LEU A 80 12.37 -1.60 -2.13
C LEU A 80 12.53 -0.64 -3.33
N LEU A 81 12.68 0.66 -3.06
CA LEU A 81 12.77 1.67 -4.12
C LEU A 81 14.15 1.71 -4.79
N SER A 82 15.25 1.53 -4.05
CA SER A 82 16.58 1.54 -4.64
C SER A 82 16.82 0.31 -5.52
N LYS A 83 16.30 -0.86 -5.12
CA LYS A 83 16.27 -2.09 -5.94
C LYS A 83 15.45 -1.89 -7.21
N ALA A 84 14.22 -1.39 -7.09
CA ALA A 84 13.37 -1.11 -8.24
C ALA A 84 14.05 -0.13 -9.23
N GLN A 85 14.59 0.98 -8.73
CA GLN A 85 15.25 1.99 -9.56
C GLN A 85 16.51 1.46 -10.26
N SER A 86 17.21 0.50 -9.67
CA SER A 86 18.42 -0.12 -10.24
C SER A 86 18.14 -1.38 -11.07
N GLY A 87 16.87 -1.68 -11.36
CA GLY A 87 16.48 -2.84 -12.17
C GLY A 87 16.61 -4.20 -11.45
N ARG A 88 16.76 -4.20 -10.13
CA ARG A 88 16.92 -5.39 -9.27
C ARG A 88 15.61 -5.77 -8.58
N ALA A 89 14.49 -5.69 -9.28
CA ALA A 89 13.18 -5.93 -8.70
C ALA A 89 12.98 -7.39 -8.24
N ASP A 90 13.73 -8.32 -8.84
CA ASP A 90 13.82 -9.72 -8.47
C ASP A 90 14.50 -9.97 -7.12
N GLU A 91 15.27 -9.00 -6.60
CA GLU A 91 15.90 -9.05 -5.28
C GLU A 91 15.00 -8.46 -4.16
N ILE A 92 13.79 -8.00 -4.48
CA ILE A 92 12.89 -7.38 -3.50
C ILE A 92 12.30 -8.45 -2.57
N ASN A 93 12.49 -8.26 -1.27
CA ASN A 93 11.85 -9.08 -0.25
C ASN A 93 10.37 -8.69 -0.12
N THR A 94 9.54 -9.32 -0.96
CA THR A 94 8.15 -8.90 -1.16
C THR A 94 7.28 -9.20 0.06
N CYS A 95 6.64 -8.16 0.61
CA CYS A 95 5.64 -8.34 1.66
C CYS A 95 4.47 -9.22 1.18
N ILE A 96 4.24 -10.35 1.85
CA ILE A 96 3.19 -11.33 1.50
C ILE A 96 1.81 -11.02 2.10
N GLY A 97 1.70 -9.94 2.90
CA GLY A 97 0.45 -9.53 3.54
C GLY A 97 -0.03 -10.47 4.67
N CYS A 98 0.88 -11.25 5.28
CA CYS A 98 0.55 -12.26 6.29
C CYS A 98 0.02 -11.68 7.62
N ASN A 99 0.34 -10.42 7.92
CA ASN A 99 0.02 -9.72 9.18
C ASN A 99 0.66 -10.26 10.47
N GLN A 100 1.19 -11.48 10.47
CA GLN A 100 1.68 -12.19 11.65
C GLN A 100 2.69 -11.41 12.51
N ALA A 101 3.78 -10.91 11.90
CA ALA A 101 4.83 -10.22 12.65
C ALA A 101 4.58 -8.71 12.81
N CYS A 102 3.73 -8.13 11.95
CA CYS A 102 3.44 -6.70 11.98
C CYS A 102 2.15 -6.43 12.74
N LEU A 103 1.00 -6.63 12.09
CA LEU A 103 -0.30 -6.25 12.62
C LEU A 103 -0.72 -7.08 13.83
N ASP A 104 -0.53 -8.41 13.80
CA ASP A 104 -0.97 -9.29 14.88
C ASP A 104 -0.15 -9.03 16.16
N GLN A 105 1.14 -8.69 16.03
CA GLN A 105 1.99 -8.33 17.17
C GLN A 105 1.57 -7.00 17.80
N ILE A 106 1.39 -5.94 17.00
CA ILE A 106 1.03 -4.63 17.56
C ILE A 106 -0.38 -4.63 18.16
N PHE A 107 -1.29 -5.45 17.63
CA PHE A 107 -2.64 -5.57 18.16
C PHE A 107 -2.68 -6.18 19.58
N VAL A 108 -1.66 -6.96 19.95
CA VAL A 108 -1.47 -7.47 21.32
C VAL A 108 -0.45 -6.66 22.14
N GLY A 109 -0.14 -5.44 21.69
CA GLY A 109 0.74 -4.51 22.40
C GLY A 109 2.23 -4.86 22.36
N LYS A 110 2.66 -5.68 21.39
CA LYS A 110 4.08 -6.00 21.17
C LYS A 110 4.69 -5.12 20.08
N VAL A 111 6.01 -4.96 20.11
CA VAL A 111 6.76 -4.26 19.05
C VAL A 111 6.54 -4.98 17.73
N THR A 112 6.28 -4.24 16.65
CA THR A 112 6.14 -4.79 15.29
C THR A 112 7.45 -5.33 14.76
N SER A 113 7.39 -6.40 13.98
CA SER A 113 8.49 -6.91 13.16
C SER A 113 8.00 -7.29 11.75
N CYS A 114 8.81 -8.03 11.00
CA CYS A 114 8.45 -8.62 9.72
C CYS A 114 8.71 -10.14 9.76
N LEU A 115 7.91 -10.91 9.02
CA LEU A 115 8.12 -12.37 8.91
C LEU A 115 9.27 -12.71 7.97
N VAL A 116 9.49 -11.85 6.98
CA VAL A 116 10.53 -11.97 5.95
C VAL A 116 11.57 -10.88 6.14
#